data_AF-A0A527VL48-F1
#
_entry.id   AF-A0A527VL48-F1
#
_cell.length_a   1.000
_cell.length_b   1.000
_cell.length_c   1.000
_cell.angle_alpha   90.00
_cell.angle_beta   90.00
_cell.angle_gamma   90.00
#
_symmetry.space_group_name_H-M   'P 1'
#
loop_
_entity.id
_entity.type
_entity.pdbx_description
1 polymer ?
#
loop_
_entity_poly.entity_id
_entity_poly.type
_entity_poly.pdbx_seq_one_letter_code
_entity_poly.pdbx_strand_id
1 'polypeptide(L)' 'VFAMGYNLLFGYVGLLSLGHAMFFSAGLYGAGLTVYHLGWGVPEAFLAGVVCGALLALVIGLLALRTSGV' A
#
# COMPACT_ATOMS: atom_id res chain seq x y z
N VAL A 1 -25.99 3.22 3.58
CA VAL A 1 -25.83 2.16 2.55
C VAL A 1 -24.36 1.84 2.29
N PHE A 2 -23.50 2.81 1.92
CA PHE A 2 -22.06 2.56 1.72
C PHE A 2 -21.33 1.95 2.94
N ALA A 3 -21.69 2.37 4.16
CA ALA A 3 -21.11 1.84 5.39
C ALA A 3 -21.39 0.33 5.62
N MET A 4 -22.56 -0.17 5.21
CA MET A 4 -22.88 -1.61 5.30
C MET A 4 -22.13 -2.44 4.25
N GLY A 5 -21.97 -1.91 3.03
CA GLY A 5 -21.16 -2.56 1.99
C GLY A 5 -19.68 -2.66 2.39
N TYR A 6 -19.13 -1.61 3.01
CA TYR A 6 -17.78 -1.64 3.58
C TYR A 6 -17.67 -2.68 4.70
N ASN A 7 -18.64 -2.75 5.62
CA ASN A 7 -18.63 -3.73 6.70
C ASN A 7 -18.72 -5.19 6.19
N LEU A 8 -19.46 -5.44 5.11
CA LEU A 8 -19.55 -6.78 4.50
C LEU A 8 -18.26 -7.17 3.76
N LEU A 9 -17.64 -6.23 3.04
CA LEU A 9 -16.39 -6.45 2.31
C LEU A 9 -15.17 -6.57 3.23
N PHE A 10 -15.07 -5.74 4.28
CA PHE A 10 -13.97 -5.74 5.25
C PHE A 10 -14.16 -6.75 6.38
N GLY A 11 -15.40 -7.00 6.81
CA GLY A 11 -15.70 -7.77 8.02
C GLY A 11 -16.11 -9.23 7.79
N TYR A 12 -16.72 -9.58 6.65
CA TYR A 12 -17.34 -10.91 6.49
C TYR A 12 -16.65 -11.86 5.52
N VAL A 13 -15.98 -11.34 4.50
CA VAL A 13 -15.54 -12.17 3.38
C VAL A 13 -14.02 -12.28 3.34
N GLY A 14 -13.26 -11.27 3.79
CA GLY A 14 -11.79 -11.32 3.84
C GLY A 14 -11.11 -11.52 2.47
N LEU A 15 -11.87 -11.52 1.37
CA LEU A 15 -11.40 -11.91 0.02
C LEU A 15 -10.76 -10.78 -0.77
N LEU A 16 -10.83 -9.53 -0.32
CA LEU A 16 -10.03 -8.49 -0.93
C LEU A 16 -8.68 -8.51 -0.22
N SER A 17 -7.66 -9.00 -0.94
CA SER A 17 -6.25 -8.85 -0.54
C SER A 17 -5.85 -7.38 -0.59
N LEU A 18 -6.41 -6.59 0.33
CA LEU A 18 -6.18 -5.16 0.51
C LEU A 18 -4.68 -4.91 0.71
N GLY A 19 -4.01 -5.84 1.40
CA GLY A 19 -2.57 -5.83 1.58
C GLY A 19 -1.79 -5.90 0.26
N HIS A 20 -2.15 -6.80 -0.65
CA HIS A 20 -1.42 -6.93 -1.90
C HIS A 20 -1.70 -5.74 -2.84
N ALA A 21 -2.96 -5.28 -2.88
CA ALA A 21 -3.34 -4.10 -3.65
C ALA A 21 -2.66 -2.82 -3.14
N MET A 22 -2.59 -2.59 -1.82
CA MET A 22 -1.94 -1.41 -1.26
C MET A 22 -0.43 -1.40 -1.52
N PHE A 23 0.26 -2.55 -1.40
CA PHE A 23 1.68 -2.65 -1.68
C PHE A 23 1.98 -2.48 -3.17
N PHE A 24 1.15 -3.07 -4.04
CA PHE A 24 1.25 -2.92 -5.48
C PHE A 24 1.05 -1.47 -5.91
N SER A 25 -0.01 -0.82 -5.42
CA SER A 25 -0.28 0.60 -5.72
C SER A 25 0.83 1.52 -5.21
N ALA A 26 1.37 1.30 -4.02
CA ALA A 26 2.45 2.13 -3.48
C ALA A 26 3.75 2.04 -4.29
N GLY A 27 4.12 0.84 -4.75
CA GLY A 27 5.26 0.67 -5.64
C GLY A 27 5.02 1.31 -7.02
N LEU A 28 3.83 1.08 -7.60
CA LEU A 28 3.49 1.62 -8.93
C LEU A 28 3.40 3.14 -8.94
N TYR A 29 2.82 3.76 -7.91
CA TYR A 29 2.78 5.22 -7.77
C TYR A 29 4.15 5.79 -7.41
N GLY A 30 4.92 5.14 -6.53
CA GLY A 30 6.26 5.58 -6.15
C GLY A 30 7.22 5.60 -7.34
N ALA A 31 7.13 4.62 -8.24
CA ALA A 31 7.92 4.59 -9.47
C ALA A 31 7.29 5.42 -10.60
N GLY A 32 5.99 5.28 -10.85
CA GLY A 32 5.31 5.94 -11.98
C GLY A 32 5.26 7.46 -11.84
N LEU A 33 5.03 7.97 -10.63
CA LEU A 33 4.94 9.41 -10.38
C LEU A 33 6.32 10.08 -10.43
N THR A 34 7.39 9.38 -10.03
CA THR A 34 8.77 9.88 -10.11
C THR A 34 9.29 9.91 -11.54
N VAL A 35 8.94 8.93 -12.37
CA VAL A 35 9.21 9.00 -13.82
C VAL A 35 8.45 10.16 -14.46
N TYR A 36 7.16 10.30 -14.14
CA TYR A 36 6.28 11.28 -14.80
C TYR A 36 6.57 12.73 -14.40
N HIS A 37 6.82 13.00 -13.12
CA HIS A 37 7.02 14.38 -12.63
C HIS A 37 8.48 14.79 -12.47
N LEU A 38 9.39 13.86 -12.14
CA LEU A 38 10.80 14.19 -11.92
C LEU A 38 11.69 13.82 -13.12
N GLY A 39 11.16 13.13 -14.13
CA GLY A 39 11.92 12.70 -15.31
C GLY A 39 13.06 11.75 -14.96
N TRP A 40 12.96 11.08 -13.81
CA TRP A 40 13.98 10.16 -13.31
C TRP A 40 14.11 8.94 -14.22
N GLY A 41 15.35 8.44 -14.33
CA GLY A 41 15.63 7.22 -15.05
C GLY A 41 14.97 6.01 -14.40
N VAL A 42 14.96 4.89 -15.14
CA VAL A 42 14.42 3.61 -14.66
C VAL A 42 15.02 3.17 -13.31
N PRO A 43 16.34 3.26 -13.05
CA PRO A 43 16.89 2.81 -11.77
C PRO A 43 16.47 3.69 -10.58
N GLU A 44 16.41 5.01 -10.76
CA GLU A 44 16.01 5.95 -9.70
C GLU A 44 14.52 5.83 -9.37
N ALA A 45 13.68 5.67 -10.40
CA ALA A 45 12.25 5.42 -10.22
C ALA A 45 11.96 4.09 -9.52
N PHE A 46 12.73 3.04 -9.83
CA PHE A 46 12.61 1.76 -9.15
C PHE A 46 12.97 1.88 -7.66
N LEU A 47 14.04 2.61 -7.35
CA LEU A 47 14.43 2.88 -5.97
C LEU A 47 13.33 3.65 -5.22
N ALA A 48 12.71 4.64 -5.85
CA ALA A 48 11.60 5.39 -5.28
C ALA A 48 10.38 4.50 -4.99
N GLY A 49 10.03 3.59 -5.92
CA GLY A 49 8.98 2.59 -5.72
C GLY A 49 9.25 1.67 -4.52
N VAL A 50 10.49 1.18 -4.39
CA VAL A 50 10.92 0.35 -3.25
C VAL A 50 10.83 1.11 -1.94
N VAL A 51 11.29 2.36 -1.90
CA VAL A 51 11.21 3.22 -0.70
C VAL A 51 9.75 3.46 -0.29
N CYS A 52 8.87 3.78 -1.24
CA CYS A 52 7.44 3.93 -0.97
C CYS A 52 6.81 2.65 -0.41
N GLY A 53 7.12 1.48 -0.99
CA GLY A 53 6.64 0.20 -0.50
C GLY A 53 7.15 -0.13 0.91
N ALA A 54 8.43 0.12 1.18
CA ALA A 54 9.04 -0.11 2.50
C ALA A 54 8.45 0.81 3.58
N LEU A 55 8.22 2.08 3.27
CA LEU A 55 7.56 3.01 4.19
C LEU A 55 6.13 2.56 4.53
N LEU A 56 5.37 2.11 3.53
CA LEU A 56 4.01 1.62 3.73
C LEU A 56 4.01 0.34 4.58
N ALA A 57 4.97 -0.57 4.34
CA ALA A 57 5.14 -1.78 5.14
C ALA A 57 5.47 -1.47 6.60
N LEU A 58 6.31 -0.45 6.84
CA LEU A 58 6.69 -0.01 8.17
C LEU A 58 5.50 0.57 8.93
N VAL A 59 4.68 1.40 8.28
CA VAL A 59 3.47 1.99 8.87
C VAL A 59 2.44 0.91 9.20
N ILE A 60 2.17 -0.01 8.27
CA ILE A 60 1.24 -1.13 8.49
C ILE A 60 1.76 -2.07 9.57
N GLY A 61 3.06 -2.39 9.56
CA GLY A 61 3.70 -3.23 10.55
C GLY A 61 3.61 -2.64 11.96
N LEU A 62 3.86 -1.33 12.11
CA LEU A 62 3.69 -0.62 13.39
C LEU A 62 2.24 -0.64 13.89
N LEU A 63 1.27 -0.45 13.00
CA LEU A 63 -0.15 -0.54 13.33
C LEU A 63 -0.54 -1.97 13.76
N ALA A 64 -0.08 -2.97 13.00
CA ALA A 64 -0.37 -4.38 13.27
C ALA A 64 0.26 -4.87 14.59
N LEU A 65 1.48 -4.42 14.91
CA LEU A 65 2.14 -4.70 16.19
C LEU A 65 1.37 -4.12 17.38
N ARG A 66 0.65 -3.00 17.19
CA ARG A 66 -0.23 -2.43 18.22
C ARG A 66 -1.55 -3.17 18.40
N THR A 67 -2.04 -3.86 17.37
CA THR A 67 -3.31 -4.62 17.44
C THR A 67 -3.12 -6.06 17.88
N SER A 68 -1.91 -6.62 17.79
CA SER A 68 -1.62 -8.01 18.21
C SER A 68 -1.29 -8.15 19.70
N GLY A 69 -1.48 -7.07 20.49
CA GLY A 69 -1.37 -7.04 21.94
C GLY A 69 -2.73 -7.05 22.65
N VAL A 70 -3.65 -7.92 22.22
CA VAL A 70 -4.85 -8.32 22.99
C VAL A 70 -4.83 -9.82 23.16
#